data_AF-A0A943PSH2-F1
#
_entry.id   AF-A0A943PSH2-F1
#
_cell.length_a   1.000
_cell.length_b   1.000
_cell.length_c   1.000
_cell.angle_alpha   90.00
_cell.angle_beta   90.00
_cell.angle_gamma   90.00
#
_symmetry.space_group_name_H-M   'P 1'
#
loop_
_entity.id
_entity.type
_entity.pdbx_description
1 polymer ?
#
loop_
_entity_poly.entity_id
_entity_poly.type
_entity_poly.pdbx_seq_one_letter_code
_entity_poly.pdbx_strand_id
1 'polypeptide(L)'
;MKYEFELKRATKRYIENNKLEEVKNGINVRIYTLVVELLLKNEDIKTNILMYTLNNAFSPEDIVKFRKKFFKEIIGDTDEKDFGIDQILKIQKHLGINTIERKHIFLERTRELTDLFLQGCNGDKEKYLEFKEKYEEYIFNKTFDTENYTLKKYLPFSILNLLIINNDLGLNDRTIETLRKIKLEDVKYYIAILKKELDFQFDMKKRRRFSKLDEIKKLTFSTPLTLQNNLSSVTLETLKLENEQLKSSLNLCERNFEKTLETMEEEINNAISDRLKDFFIALNSAQYGNFLDKMPLIEETLKNIRKNKEQKPSQDINRILISVKNIIKFLKDQGITPIREINSIFEGDVDDIDEMDYVGEEFIGDETKLLKIVAPGYRYEDIIISIPKVEEVKE
;
A
#
# COMPACT_ATOMS: atom_id res chain seq x y z
N MET A 1 -10.59 18.81 -23.35
CA MET A 1 -10.95 17.49 -22.76
C MET A 1 -12.12 17.68 -21.79
N LYS A 2 -12.99 16.68 -21.56
CA LYS A 2 -14.22 16.86 -20.74
C LYS A 2 -13.92 17.14 -19.27
N TYR A 3 -13.04 16.36 -18.64
CA TYR A 3 -12.68 16.48 -17.21
C TYR A 3 -11.36 17.24 -16.98
N GLU A 4 -11.00 18.12 -17.90
CA GLU A 4 -9.71 18.81 -17.90
C GLU A 4 -9.51 19.69 -16.66
N PHE A 5 -10.55 20.41 -16.26
CA PHE A 5 -10.50 21.32 -15.11
C PHE A 5 -10.25 20.56 -13.80
N GLU A 6 -10.95 19.43 -13.63
CA GLU A 6 -10.88 18.56 -12.48
C GLU A 6 -9.49 17.91 -12.36
N LEU A 7 -8.96 17.40 -13.48
CA LEU A 7 -7.63 16.80 -13.54
C LEU A 7 -6.51 17.82 -13.28
N LYS A 8 -6.63 19.05 -13.81
CA LYS A 8 -5.73 20.17 -13.47
C LYS A 8 -5.75 20.48 -11.98
N ARG A 9 -6.95 20.53 -11.40
CA ARG A 9 -7.12 20.77 -9.96
C ARG A 9 -6.54 19.65 -9.11
N ALA A 10 -6.74 18.39 -9.49
CA ALA A 10 -6.15 17.23 -8.81
C ALA A 10 -4.62 17.25 -8.88
N THR A 11 -4.07 17.61 -10.04
CA THR A 11 -2.63 17.78 -10.28
C THR A 11 -2.04 18.86 -9.37
N LYS A 12 -2.68 20.03 -9.30
CA LYS A 12 -2.25 21.12 -8.42
C LYS A 12 -2.23 20.71 -6.95
N ARG A 13 -3.30 20.05 -6.47
CA ARG A 13 -3.35 19.53 -5.10
C ARG A 13 -2.25 18.52 -4.82
N TYR A 14 -1.94 17.64 -5.78
CA TYR A 14 -0.84 16.69 -5.63
C TYR A 14 0.52 17.39 -5.49
N ILE A 15 0.78 18.40 -6.31
CA ILE A 15 2.00 19.22 -6.24
C ILE A 15 2.15 19.90 -4.87
N GLU A 16 1.08 20.54 -4.39
CA GLU A 16 1.05 21.25 -3.10
C GLU A 16 1.26 20.28 -1.93
N ASN A 17 0.49 19.19 -1.87
CA ASN A 17 0.53 18.23 -0.76
C ASN A 17 1.87 17.50 -0.66
N ASN A 18 2.55 17.27 -1.79
CA ASN A 18 3.85 16.60 -1.82
C ASN A 18 5.03 17.58 -1.88
N LYS A 19 4.77 18.88 -1.77
CA LYS A 19 5.79 19.95 -1.81
C LYS A 19 6.74 19.82 -2.99
N LEU A 20 6.24 19.43 -4.16
CA LEU A 20 7.09 19.13 -5.32
C LEU A 20 7.85 20.36 -5.83
N GLU A 21 7.38 21.57 -5.54
CA GLU A 21 8.09 22.81 -5.86
C GLU A 21 9.42 22.93 -5.09
N GLU A 22 9.50 22.37 -3.88
CA GLU A 22 10.69 22.38 -3.01
C GLU A 22 11.68 21.25 -3.35
N VAL A 23 11.23 20.25 -4.12
CA VAL A 23 12.03 19.06 -4.45
C VAL A 23 13.06 19.40 -5.52
N LYS A 24 14.34 19.13 -5.22
CA LYS A 24 15.40 19.17 -6.25
C LYS A 24 15.30 17.96 -7.16
N ASN A 25 15.29 18.18 -8.46
CA ASN A 25 15.25 17.10 -9.43
C ASN A 25 16.54 16.25 -9.33
N GLY A 26 16.39 14.98 -8.97
CA GLY A 26 17.53 14.08 -8.84
C GLY A 26 18.13 13.76 -10.20
N ILE A 27 19.46 13.71 -10.31
CA ILE A 27 20.14 13.42 -11.58
C ILE A 27 19.65 12.10 -12.22
N ASN A 28 19.37 11.09 -11.40
CA ASN A 28 18.79 9.82 -11.86
C ASN A 28 17.43 10.01 -12.55
N VAL A 29 16.55 10.83 -11.95
CA VAL A 29 15.21 11.10 -12.49
C VAL A 29 15.34 11.82 -13.82
N ARG A 30 16.21 12.83 -13.93
CA ARG A 30 16.46 13.56 -15.18
C ARG A 30 16.94 12.63 -16.30
N ILE A 31 17.91 11.76 -16.01
CA ILE A 31 18.45 10.80 -17.00
C ILE A 31 17.37 9.82 -17.45
N TYR A 32 16.64 9.21 -16.52
CA TYR A 32 15.57 8.26 -16.87
C TYR A 32 14.43 8.91 -17.65
N THR A 33 14.06 10.14 -17.27
CA THR A 33 13.10 10.97 -18.01
C THR A 33 13.55 11.08 -19.46
N LEU A 34 14.78 11.56 -19.69
CA LEU A 34 15.27 11.76 -21.06
C LEU A 34 15.32 10.45 -21.87
N VAL A 35 15.76 9.35 -21.27
CA VAL A 35 15.78 8.03 -21.94
C VAL A 35 14.38 7.59 -22.35
N VAL A 36 13.40 7.70 -21.45
CA VAL A 36 12.00 7.31 -21.72
C VAL A 36 11.37 8.24 -22.75
N GLU A 37 11.59 9.55 -22.67
CA GLU A 37 11.04 10.49 -23.64
C GLU A 37 11.60 10.29 -25.05
N LEU A 38 12.91 10.04 -25.16
CA LEU A 38 13.54 9.73 -26.44
C LEU A 38 12.98 8.44 -27.04
N LEU A 39 12.74 7.42 -26.21
CA LEU A 39 12.12 6.17 -26.66
C LEU A 39 10.67 6.37 -27.09
N LEU A 40 9.89 7.18 -26.38
CA LEU A 40 8.49 7.49 -26.73
C LEU A 40 8.39 8.26 -28.06
N LYS A 41 9.38 9.11 -28.36
CA LYS A 41 9.46 9.88 -29.61
C LYS A 41 10.02 9.08 -30.78
N ASN A 42 10.90 8.10 -30.51
CA ASN A 42 11.53 7.27 -31.53
C ASN A 42 11.73 5.84 -31.00
N GLU A 43 10.88 4.93 -31.45
CA GLU A 43 10.84 3.53 -30.98
C GLU A 43 12.13 2.76 -31.32
N ASP A 44 12.70 3.06 -32.48
CA ASP A 44 13.89 2.40 -33.03
C ASP A 44 15.19 3.10 -32.60
N ILE A 45 15.14 3.93 -31.55
CA ILE A 45 16.31 4.67 -31.11
C ILE A 45 17.46 3.72 -30.74
N LYS A 46 18.55 3.86 -31.48
CA LYS A 46 19.77 3.08 -31.31
C LYS A 46 20.48 3.49 -30.03
N THR A 47 21.13 2.54 -29.36
CA THR A 47 21.90 2.77 -28.12
C THR A 47 22.96 3.86 -28.28
N ASN A 48 23.62 3.94 -29.44
CA ASN A 48 24.61 4.99 -29.72
C ASN A 48 24.00 6.40 -29.78
N ILE A 49 22.76 6.52 -30.27
CA ILE A 49 22.04 7.80 -30.32
C ILE A 49 21.64 8.22 -28.90
N LEU A 50 21.15 7.28 -28.09
CA LEU A 50 20.88 7.50 -26.66
C LEU A 50 22.14 7.97 -25.91
N MET A 51 23.27 7.28 -26.13
CA MET A 51 24.56 7.63 -25.54
C MET A 51 24.98 9.06 -25.89
N TYR A 52 25.00 9.37 -27.19
CA TYR A 52 25.36 10.70 -27.68
C TYR A 52 24.44 11.79 -27.12
N THR A 53 23.13 11.55 -27.10
CA THR A 53 22.15 12.51 -26.59
C THR A 53 22.32 12.74 -25.09
N LEU A 54 22.57 11.68 -24.31
CA LEU A 54 22.82 11.79 -22.88
C LEU A 54 24.11 12.56 -22.56
N ASN A 55 25.20 12.28 -23.28
CA ASN A 55 26.47 12.98 -23.08
C ASN A 55 26.37 14.47 -23.42
N ASN A 56 25.52 14.86 -24.37
CA ASN A 56 25.29 16.28 -24.69
C ASN A 56 24.27 16.97 -23.76
N ALA A 57 23.38 16.21 -23.13
CA ALA A 57 22.31 16.77 -22.29
C ALA A 57 22.72 16.99 -20.82
N PHE A 58 23.82 16.39 -20.38
CA PHE A 58 24.27 16.43 -18.98
C PHE A 58 25.74 16.84 -18.89
N SER A 59 26.08 17.62 -17.86
CA SER A 59 27.49 17.96 -17.63
C SER A 59 28.29 16.73 -17.19
N PRO A 60 29.61 16.72 -17.43
CA PRO A 60 30.49 15.65 -16.95
C PRO A 60 30.36 15.38 -15.44
N GLU A 61 30.17 16.43 -14.63
CA GLU A 61 29.96 16.29 -13.18
C GLU A 61 28.65 15.58 -12.83
N ASP A 62 27.58 15.88 -13.57
CA ASP A 62 26.27 15.24 -13.41
C ASP A 62 26.35 13.75 -13.80
N ILE A 63 27.04 13.44 -14.91
CA ILE A 63 27.27 12.06 -15.37
C ILE A 63 28.07 11.27 -14.33
N VAL A 64 29.18 11.82 -13.85
CA VAL A 64 30.00 11.20 -12.79
C VAL A 64 29.19 10.98 -11.52
N LYS A 65 28.38 11.96 -11.10
CA LYS A 65 27.50 11.84 -9.93
C LYS A 65 26.48 10.72 -10.10
N PHE A 66 25.87 10.60 -11.29
CA PHE A 66 24.97 9.50 -11.59
C PHE A 66 25.70 8.17 -11.55
N ARG A 67 26.85 8.03 -12.24
CA ARG A 67 27.61 6.78 -12.31
C ARG A 67 28.07 6.31 -10.93
N LYS A 68 28.59 7.21 -10.08
CA LYS A 68 28.95 6.91 -8.68
C LYS A 68 27.73 6.45 -7.87
N LYS A 69 26.60 7.15 -7.99
CA LYS A 69 25.40 6.84 -7.20
C LYS A 69 24.68 5.56 -7.67
N PHE A 70 24.58 5.37 -8.97
CA PHE A 70 23.74 4.34 -9.59
C PHE A 70 24.51 3.06 -9.92
N PHE A 71 25.69 3.18 -10.55
CA PHE A 71 26.53 2.03 -10.89
C PHE A 71 27.53 1.66 -9.78
N LYS A 72 27.68 2.50 -8.75
CA LYS A 72 28.69 2.35 -7.69
C LYS A 72 30.13 2.30 -8.23
N GLU A 73 30.37 2.96 -9.36
CA GLU A 73 31.69 3.06 -9.98
C GLU A 73 32.60 4.01 -9.19
N ILE A 74 33.86 3.61 -8.99
CA ILE A 74 34.92 4.51 -8.50
C ILE A 74 35.50 5.18 -9.73
N ILE A 75 35.39 6.51 -9.79
CA ILE A 75 35.83 7.35 -10.92
C ILE A 75 36.86 8.33 -10.36
N GLY A 76 38.12 8.13 -10.75
CA GLY A 76 39.28 8.99 -10.50
C GLY A 76 39.41 10.13 -11.51
N ASP A 77 40.48 10.92 -11.36
CA ASP A 77 40.62 12.20 -12.09
C ASP A 77 40.94 12.04 -13.58
N THR A 78 41.54 10.91 -13.98
CA THR A 78 41.90 10.57 -15.35
C THR A 78 40.83 9.77 -16.09
N ASP A 79 39.76 9.37 -15.40
CA ASP A 79 38.72 8.53 -15.98
C ASP A 79 37.81 9.33 -16.92
N GLU A 80 37.33 8.66 -17.96
CA GLU A 80 36.36 9.21 -18.91
C GLU A 80 35.08 9.59 -18.17
N LYS A 81 34.63 10.85 -18.33
CA LYS A 81 33.50 11.43 -17.59
C LYS A 81 32.17 11.37 -18.35
N ASP A 82 32.13 10.56 -19.41
CA ASP A 82 30.98 10.38 -20.27
C ASP A 82 30.31 9.02 -20.03
N PHE A 83 29.14 8.79 -20.63
CA PHE A 83 28.54 7.47 -20.74
C PHE A 83 29.14 6.71 -21.93
N GLY A 84 29.56 5.47 -21.68
CA GLY A 84 29.79 4.47 -22.71
C GLY A 84 28.57 3.60 -22.97
N ILE A 85 28.68 2.73 -23.98
CA ILE A 85 27.59 1.84 -24.42
C ILE A 85 27.14 0.91 -23.29
N ASP A 86 28.07 0.36 -22.50
CA ASP A 86 27.76 -0.53 -21.37
C ASP A 86 26.90 0.18 -20.30
N GLN A 87 27.21 1.44 -19.98
CA GLN A 87 26.40 2.22 -19.05
C GLN A 87 24.98 2.46 -19.58
N ILE A 88 24.82 2.73 -20.89
CA ILE A 88 23.49 2.87 -21.50
C ILE A 88 22.72 1.56 -21.45
N LEU A 89 23.37 0.42 -21.72
CA LEU A 89 22.74 -0.90 -21.61
C LEU A 89 22.31 -1.19 -20.16
N LYS A 90 23.10 -0.81 -19.16
CA LYS A 90 22.71 -0.92 -17.73
C LYS A 90 21.51 -0.04 -17.40
N ILE A 91 21.43 1.19 -17.93
CA ILE A 91 20.25 2.06 -17.77
C ILE A 91 19.01 1.42 -18.42
N GLN A 92 19.13 0.93 -19.65
CA GLN A 92 18.04 0.24 -20.34
C GLN A 92 17.59 -1.02 -19.60
N LYS A 93 18.53 -1.78 -19.04
CA LYS A 93 18.24 -2.96 -18.20
C LYS A 93 17.51 -2.57 -16.93
N HIS A 94 17.90 -1.47 -16.29
CA HIS A 94 17.22 -0.96 -15.11
C HIS A 94 15.77 -0.58 -15.39
N LEU A 95 15.51 0.05 -16.54
CA LEU A 95 14.17 0.42 -17.00
C LEU A 95 13.37 -0.77 -17.57
N GLY A 96 14.01 -1.94 -17.73
CA GLY A 96 13.39 -3.13 -18.27
C GLY A 96 13.23 -3.16 -19.79
N ILE A 97 13.94 -2.29 -20.53
CA ILE A 97 13.83 -2.06 -21.98
C ILE A 97 15.12 -2.39 -22.74
N ASN A 98 15.87 -3.39 -22.27
CA ASN A 98 17.19 -3.76 -22.80
C ASN A 98 17.15 -4.67 -24.04
N THR A 99 15.98 -5.03 -24.55
CA THR A 99 15.79 -5.79 -25.79
C THR A 99 14.77 -5.08 -26.69
N ILE A 100 14.81 -5.34 -27.99
CA ILE A 100 13.86 -4.77 -28.96
C ILE A 100 12.42 -5.17 -28.59
N GLU A 101 12.21 -6.44 -28.29
CA GLU A 101 10.92 -6.97 -27.85
C GLU A 101 10.39 -6.25 -26.60
N ARG A 102 11.24 -6.06 -25.58
CA ARG A 102 10.84 -5.36 -24.34
C ARG A 102 10.53 -3.89 -24.58
N LYS A 103 11.26 -3.22 -25.48
CA LYS A 103 10.96 -1.83 -25.89
C LYS A 103 9.59 -1.77 -26.55
N HIS A 104 9.30 -2.69 -27.47
CA HIS A 104 8.03 -2.74 -28.17
C HIS A 104 6.86 -2.95 -27.20
N ILE A 105 6.94 -3.95 -26.33
CA ILE A 105 5.93 -4.20 -25.29
C ILE A 105 5.74 -2.98 -24.38
N PHE A 106 6.84 -2.33 -23.96
CA PHE A 106 6.78 -1.16 -23.12
C PHE A 106 6.05 0.02 -23.80
N LEU A 107 6.36 0.25 -25.08
CA LEU A 107 5.78 1.33 -25.87
C LEU A 107 4.31 1.08 -26.19
N GLU A 108 3.98 -0.13 -26.64
CA GLU A 108 2.62 -0.57 -26.93
C GLU A 108 1.70 -0.37 -25.71
N ARG A 109 2.08 -0.94 -24.57
CA ARG A 109 1.31 -0.82 -23.32
C ARG A 109 1.23 0.62 -22.83
N THR A 110 2.29 1.41 -22.98
CA THR A 110 2.26 2.83 -22.59
C THR A 110 1.22 3.58 -23.41
N ARG A 111 1.21 3.37 -24.72
CA ARG A 111 0.28 4.06 -25.63
C ARG A 111 -1.14 3.62 -25.41
N GLU A 112 -1.37 2.32 -25.31
CA GLU A 112 -2.69 1.76 -25.05
C GLU A 112 -3.28 2.29 -23.74
N LEU A 113 -2.53 2.22 -22.64
CA LEU A 113 -3.01 2.75 -21.35
C LEU A 113 -3.23 4.26 -21.40
N THR A 114 -2.37 5.01 -22.08
CA THR A 114 -2.52 6.47 -22.19
C THR A 114 -3.74 6.83 -23.02
N ASP A 115 -3.95 6.17 -24.16
CA ASP A 115 -5.09 6.39 -25.04
C ASP A 115 -6.43 6.06 -24.34
N LEU A 116 -6.54 4.90 -23.70
CA LEU A 116 -7.72 4.53 -22.92
C LEU A 116 -7.98 5.52 -21.77
N PHE A 117 -6.94 5.97 -21.08
CA PHE A 117 -7.05 6.99 -20.05
C PHE A 117 -7.57 8.31 -20.61
N LEU A 118 -7.08 8.77 -21.76
CA LEU A 118 -7.50 10.02 -22.40
C LEU A 118 -8.94 9.94 -22.92
N GLN A 119 -9.36 8.81 -23.49
CA GLN A 119 -10.76 8.57 -23.84
C GLN A 119 -11.66 8.66 -22.60
N GLY A 120 -11.22 8.09 -21.48
CA GLY A 120 -11.85 8.28 -20.17
C GLY A 120 -11.94 9.73 -19.73
N CYS A 121 -10.86 10.50 -19.88
CA CYS A 121 -10.86 11.93 -19.57
C CYS A 121 -11.81 12.75 -20.47
N ASN A 122 -12.13 12.26 -21.67
CA ASN A 122 -13.12 12.84 -22.57
C ASN A 122 -14.56 12.41 -22.26
N GLY A 123 -14.77 11.55 -21.26
CA GLY A 123 -16.10 11.16 -20.78
C GLY A 123 -16.53 9.75 -21.15
N ASP A 124 -15.66 8.95 -21.79
CA ASP A 124 -15.97 7.56 -22.12
C ASP A 124 -15.73 6.65 -20.91
N LYS A 125 -16.83 6.25 -20.25
CA LYS A 125 -16.80 5.40 -19.06
C LYS A 125 -16.33 3.98 -19.37
N GLU A 126 -16.70 3.43 -20.53
CA GLU A 126 -16.32 2.07 -20.91
C GLU A 126 -14.82 1.98 -21.16
N LYS A 127 -14.26 2.96 -21.86
CA LYS A 127 -12.81 3.06 -22.08
C LYS A 127 -12.03 3.31 -20.81
N TYR A 128 -12.58 4.09 -19.88
CA TYR A 128 -11.96 4.25 -18.57
C TYR A 128 -11.98 2.94 -17.75
N LEU A 129 -13.04 2.14 -17.85
CA LEU A 129 -13.10 0.81 -17.24
C LEU A 129 -12.05 -0.14 -17.85
N GLU A 130 -11.95 -0.15 -19.18
CA GLU A 130 -10.93 -0.91 -19.92
C GLU A 130 -9.51 -0.51 -19.49
N PHE A 131 -9.25 0.80 -19.35
CA PHE A 131 -8.00 1.32 -18.78
C PHE A 131 -7.73 0.73 -17.39
N LYS A 132 -8.73 0.70 -16.49
CA LYS A 132 -8.53 0.19 -15.13
C LYS A 132 -8.17 -1.29 -15.14
N GLU A 133 -8.86 -2.09 -15.94
CA GLU A 133 -8.58 -3.53 -16.08
C GLU A 133 -7.15 -3.77 -16.60
N LYS A 134 -6.78 -3.15 -17.72
CA LYS A 134 -5.45 -3.30 -18.32
C LYS A 134 -4.34 -2.71 -17.45
N TYR A 135 -4.60 -1.60 -16.75
CA TYR A 135 -3.65 -1.00 -15.83
C TYR A 135 -3.34 -1.97 -14.68
N GLU A 136 -4.35 -2.63 -14.12
CA GLU A 136 -4.13 -3.63 -13.08
C GLU A 136 -3.42 -4.88 -13.61
N GLU A 137 -3.79 -5.35 -14.80
CA GLU A 137 -3.15 -6.46 -15.48
C GLU A 137 -1.64 -6.20 -15.71
N TYR A 138 -1.28 -5.08 -16.32
CA TYR A 138 0.10 -4.80 -16.71
C TYR A 138 1.00 -4.43 -15.54
N ILE A 139 0.45 -3.92 -14.44
CA ILE A 139 1.27 -3.38 -13.32
C ILE A 139 1.27 -4.32 -12.10
N PHE A 140 0.16 -5.00 -11.81
CA PHE A 140 -0.01 -5.74 -10.55
C PHE A 140 -0.23 -7.24 -10.71
N ASN A 141 -0.49 -7.75 -11.90
CA ASN A 141 -0.77 -9.18 -12.06
C ASN A 141 0.48 -10.03 -11.76
N LYS A 142 0.32 -10.95 -10.79
CA LYS A 142 1.33 -11.87 -10.25
C LYS A 142 1.43 -13.18 -11.01
N THR A 143 0.43 -13.59 -11.80
CA THR A 143 0.47 -14.87 -12.55
C THR A 143 1.41 -14.84 -13.75
N PHE A 144 2.01 -13.69 -14.04
CA PHE A 144 2.96 -13.47 -15.13
C PHE A 144 4.41 -13.55 -14.62
N ASP A 145 4.80 -14.69 -14.04
CA ASP A 145 6.16 -14.96 -13.55
C ASP A 145 7.25 -14.89 -14.65
N THR A 146 6.84 -14.83 -15.92
CA THR A 146 7.72 -14.69 -17.09
C THR A 146 7.98 -13.23 -17.50
N GLU A 147 7.22 -12.25 -17.00
CA GLU A 147 7.38 -10.86 -17.40
C GLU A 147 8.36 -10.08 -16.52
N ASN A 148 9.14 -9.22 -17.19
CA ASN A 148 10.18 -8.42 -16.59
C ASN A 148 9.62 -7.45 -15.53
N TYR A 149 9.74 -7.81 -14.24
CA TYR A 149 9.32 -7.00 -13.09
C TYR A 149 9.72 -5.52 -13.19
N THR A 150 10.91 -5.24 -13.75
CA THR A 150 11.37 -3.85 -13.92
C THR A 150 10.52 -3.06 -14.91
N LEU A 151 10.06 -3.67 -16.01
CA LEU A 151 9.20 -3.02 -17.00
C LEU A 151 7.88 -2.56 -16.36
N LYS A 152 7.23 -3.45 -15.59
CA LYS A 152 5.98 -3.16 -14.87
C LYS A 152 6.13 -1.95 -13.94
N LYS A 153 7.26 -1.88 -13.23
CA LYS A 153 7.59 -0.79 -12.30
C LYS A 153 7.65 0.59 -12.99
N TYR A 154 8.11 0.65 -14.24
CA TYR A 154 8.32 1.90 -14.96
C TYR A 154 7.19 2.29 -15.91
N LEU A 155 6.18 1.44 -16.07
CA LEU A 155 5.03 1.72 -16.94
C LEU A 155 4.21 2.96 -16.48
N PRO A 156 3.94 3.19 -15.18
CA PRO A 156 3.31 4.44 -14.75
C PRO A 156 4.15 5.68 -15.08
N PHE A 157 5.48 5.54 -15.04
CA PHE A 157 6.41 6.62 -15.35
C PHE A 157 6.37 6.96 -16.84
N SER A 158 6.29 5.99 -17.75
CA SER A 158 6.14 6.29 -19.18
C SER A 158 4.80 6.90 -19.53
N ILE A 159 3.69 6.47 -18.89
CA ILE A 159 2.37 7.10 -19.07
C ILE A 159 2.45 8.58 -18.70
N LEU A 160 3.03 8.91 -17.54
CA LEU A 160 3.22 10.31 -17.13
C LEU A 160 4.04 11.09 -18.16
N ASN A 161 5.16 10.52 -18.65
CA ASN A 161 6.00 11.19 -19.64
C ASN A 161 5.24 11.41 -20.96
N LEU A 162 4.45 10.44 -21.42
CA LEU A 162 3.67 10.58 -22.64
C LEU A 162 2.61 11.69 -22.52
N LEU A 163 1.88 11.73 -21.40
CA LEU A 163 0.93 12.80 -21.08
C LEU A 163 1.59 14.18 -21.05
N ILE A 164 2.83 14.26 -20.55
CA ILE A 164 3.63 15.50 -20.51
C ILE A 164 4.12 15.90 -21.91
N ILE A 165 4.66 14.96 -22.70
CA ILE A 165 5.20 15.23 -24.04
C ILE A 165 4.12 15.85 -24.94
N ASN A 166 2.92 15.27 -24.91
CA ASN A 166 1.81 15.71 -25.75
C ASN A 166 1.02 16.88 -25.13
N ASN A 167 1.29 17.18 -23.86
CA ASN A 167 0.48 18.08 -23.03
C ASN A 167 -1.03 17.76 -23.09
N ASP A 168 -1.37 16.48 -23.04
CA ASP A 168 -2.75 16.02 -23.25
C ASP A 168 -3.72 16.56 -22.19
N LEU A 169 -3.22 16.86 -20.99
CA LEU A 169 -3.99 17.42 -19.87
C LEU A 169 -4.07 18.96 -19.89
N GLY A 170 -3.49 19.62 -20.90
CA GLY A 170 -3.49 21.07 -21.05
C GLY A 170 -2.80 21.81 -19.90
N LEU A 171 -1.81 21.20 -19.27
CA LEU A 171 -1.07 21.77 -18.13
C LEU A 171 -0.21 22.95 -18.59
N ASN A 172 0.04 23.91 -17.68
CA ASN A 172 0.99 24.98 -17.95
C ASN A 172 2.44 24.52 -17.77
N ASP A 173 3.38 25.23 -18.38
CA ASP A 173 4.80 24.87 -18.40
C ASP A 173 5.39 24.68 -17.00
N ARG A 174 5.06 25.58 -16.07
CA ARG A 174 5.51 25.48 -14.66
C ARG A 174 5.04 24.19 -13.99
N THR A 175 3.80 23.77 -14.25
CA THR A 175 3.23 22.52 -13.73
C THR A 175 3.95 21.32 -14.33
N ILE A 176 4.16 21.34 -15.65
CA ILE A 176 4.91 20.30 -16.37
C ILE A 176 6.33 20.17 -15.81
N GLU A 177 7.06 21.27 -15.65
CA GLU A 177 8.39 21.30 -15.07
C GLU A 177 8.42 20.75 -13.65
N THR A 178 7.37 20.98 -12.87
CA THR A 178 7.24 20.48 -11.50
C THR A 178 6.96 18.97 -11.47
N LEU A 179 6.09 18.47 -12.36
CA LEU A 179 5.80 17.04 -12.49
C LEU A 179 7.03 16.24 -12.95
N ARG A 180 7.90 16.83 -13.78
CA ARG A 180 9.18 16.22 -14.19
C ARG A 180 10.16 15.97 -13.03
N LYS A 181 9.88 16.50 -11.83
CA LYS A 181 10.68 16.29 -10.61
C LYS A 181 10.17 15.13 -9.76
N ILE A 182 9.01 14.55 -10.09
CA ILE A 182 8.43 13.44 -9.34
C ILE A 182 9.41 12.26 -9.35
N LYS A 183 9.63 11.67 -8.17
CA LYS A 183 10.44 10.45 -8.07
C LYS A 183 9.71 9.30 -8.74
N LEU A 184 10.47 8.42 -9.39
CA LEU A 184 9.94 7.23 -10.08
C LEU A 184 8.93 6.43 -9.24
N GLU A 185 9.24 6.24 -7.95
CA GLU A 185 8.43 5.47 -6.99
C GLU A 185 7.10 6.16 -6.67
N ASP A 186 7.03 7.47 -6.84
CA ASP A 186 5.89 8.29 -6.48
C ASP A 186 4.89 8.48 -7.63
N VAL A 187 5.30 8.21 -8.88
CA VAL A 187 4.43 8.37 -10.05
C VAL A 187 3.18 7.51 -9.98
N LYS A 188 3.26 6.30 -9.43
CA LYS A 188 2.09 5.44 -9.21
C LYS A 188 1.02 6.13 -8.33
N TYR A 189 1.44 6.96 -7.36
CA TYR A 189 0.52 7.71 -6.51
C TYR A 189 -0.09 8.88 -7.27
N TYR A 190 0.68 9.54 -8.14
CA TYR A 190 0.14 10.58 -9.03
C TYR A 190 -0.93 10.01 -9.96
N ILE A 191 -0.66 8.90 -10.65
CA ILE A 191 -1.65 8.22 -11.50
C ILE A 191 -2.87 7.78 -10.68
N ALA A 192 -2.69 7.29 -9.45
CA ALA A 192 -3.79 6.94 -8.57
C ALA A 192 -4.67 8.14 -8.17
N ILE A 193 -4.10 9.34 -8.06
CA ILE A 193 -4.88 10.57 -7.81
C ILE A 193 -5.71 10.94 -9.04
N LEU A 194 -5.17 10.83 -10.24
CA LEU A 194 -5.93 11.04 -11.48
C LEU A 194 -7.06 10.03 -11.64
N LYS A 195 -6.78 8.74 -11.39
CA LYS A 195 -7.79 7.67 -11.32
C LYS A 195 -8.90 8.00 -10.32
N LYS A 196 -8.53 8.44 -9.11
CA LYS A 196 -9.51 8.79 -8.07
C LYS A 196 -10.41 9.95 -8.50
N GLU A 197 -9.86 10.94 -9.20
CA GLU A 197 -10.65 12.05 -9.74
C GLU A 197 -11.62 11.56 -10.82
N LEU A 198 -11.17 10.75 -11.78
CA LEU A 198 -12.07 10.17 -12.80
C LEU A 198 -13.12 9.23 -12.20
N ASP A 199 -12.75 8.40 -11.23
CA ASP A 199 -13.68 7.55 -10.48
C ASP A 199 -14.81 8.40 -9.87
N PHE A 200 -14.47 9.56 -9.31
CA PHE A 200 -15.45 10.50 -8.78
C PHE A 200 -16.34 11.08 -9.89
N GLN A 201 -15.78 11.49 -11.04
CA GLN A 201 -16.55 12.03 -12.16
C GLN A 201 -17.50 11.03 -12.83
N PHE A 202 -17.21 9.74 -12.75
CA PHE A 202 -18.05 8.67 -13.29
C PHE A 202 -19.04 8.07 -12.27
N ASP A 203 -19.19 8.71 -11.10
CA ASP A 203 -19.95 8.23 -9.95
C ASP A 203 -19.56 6.80 -9.53
N MET A 204 -18.31 6.45 -9.80
CA MET A 204 -17.70 5.20 -9.36
C MET A 204 -17.26 5.41 -7.91
N LYS A 205 -18.25 5.45 -7.01
CA LYS A 205 -18.00 5.38 -5.57
C LYS A 205 -17.02 4.24 -5.32
N LYS A 206 -16.01 4.46 -4.47
CA LYS A 206 -15.18 3.38 -3.93
C LYS A 206 -16.09 2.43 -3.16
N ARG A 207 -16.72 1.48 -3.84
CA ARG A 207 -17.07 0.21 -3.24
C ARG A 207 -15.74 -0.33 -2.70
N ARG A 208 -15.70 -0.65 -1.41
CA ARG A 208 -14.62 -1.46 -0.84
C ARG A 208 -14.36 -2.63 -1.80
N ARG A 209 -13.08 -2.95 -2.02
CA ARG A 209 -12.58 -3.91 -3.02
C ARG A 209 -13.50 -5.12 -3.20
N PHE A 210 -13.90 -5.38 -4.45
CA PHE A 210 -14.33 -6.72 -4.87
C PHE A 210 -13.71 -7.02 -6.23
N SER A 211 -12.58 -7.73 -6.23
CA SER A 211 -12.08 -8.49 -7.37
C SER A 211 -12.45 -9.96 -7.13
N LYS A 212 -13.62 -10.34 -7.64
CA LYS A 212 -14.16 -11.71 -7.84
C LYS A 212 -15.46 -11.64 -8.67
N LEU A 213 -16.14 -10.49 -8.62
CA LEU A 213 -17.35 -10.18 -9.41
C LEU A 213 -17.10 -10.19 -10.94
N ASP A 214 -15.93 -9.74 -11.39
CA ASP A 214 -15.62 -9.69 -12.83
C ASP A 214 -15.13 -11.04 -13.38
N GLU A 215 -14.57 -11.92 -12.55
CA GLU A 215 -14.28 -13.32 -12.92
C GLU A 215 -15.57 -14.13 -13.08
N ILE A 216 -16.58 -13.87 -12.24
CA ILE A 216 -17.90 -14.51 -12.35
C ILE A 216 -18.70 -13.99 -13.56
N LYS A 217 -18.54 -12.70 -13.92
CA LYS A 217 -19.12 -12.16 -15.16
C LYS A 217 -18.49 -12.76 -16.42
N LYS A 218 -17.19 -13.07 -16.41
CA LYS A 218 -16.54 -13.82 -17.50
C LYS A 218 -17.03 -15.26 -17.60
N LEU A 219 -17.35 -15.91 -16.47
CA LEU A 219 -17.95 -17.25 -16.44
C LEU A 219 -19.40 -17.29 -16.93
N THR A 220 -20.14 -16.18 -16.86
CA THR A 220 -21.54 -16.09 -17.31
C THR A 220 -21.69 -15.67 -18.78
N PHE A 221 -20.67 -15.03 -19.38
CA PHE A 221 -20.66 -14.66 -20.79
C PHE A 221 -20.08 -15.74 -21.74
N SER A 222 -19.52 -16.83 -21.21
CA SER A 222 -18.89 -17.88 -22.02
C SER A 222 -19.81 -19.03 -22.45
N THR A 223 -21.12 -18.94 -22.26
CA THR A 223 -22.07 -19.84 -22.92
C THR A 223 -22.70 -19.09 -24.09
N PRO A 224 -22.26 -19.35 -25.35
CA PRO A 224 -23.11 -19.00 -26.47
C PRO A 224 -24.37 -19.84 -26.31
N LEU A 225 -25.49 -19.20 -25.97
CA LEU A 225 -26.81 -19.80 -26.21
C LEU A 225 -26.90 -20.03 -27.71
N THR A 226 -26.55 -21.23 -28.16
CA THR A 226 -27.02 -21.75 -29.44
C THR A 226 -28.54 -21.78 -29.37
N LEU A 227 -29.17 -20.68 -29.78
CA LEU A 227 -30.55 -20.66 -30.21
C LEU A 227 -30.64 -21.59 -31.42
N GLN A 228 -30.91 -22.86 -31.16
CA GLN A 228 -31.43 -23.76 -32.19
C GLN A 228 -32.79 -23.22 -32.61
N ASN A 229 -32.83 -22.67 -33.81
CA ASN A 229 -34.05 -22.36 -34.54
C ASN A 229 -34.89 -23.64 -34.66
N ASN A 230 -35.90 -23.79 -33.79
CA ASN A 230 -37.03 -24.69 -34.00
C ASN A 230 -38.31 -23.93 -33.61
N LEU A 231 -38.78 -23.07 -34.52
CA LEU A 231 -39.89 -22.15 -34.31
C LEU A 231 -41.28 -22.80 -34.51
N SER A 232 -41.46 -24.07 -34.12
CA SER A 232 -42.70 -24.81 -34.45
C SER A 232 -43.36 -25.55 -33.28
N SER A 233 -42.99 -25.28 -32.03
CA SER A 233 -43.82 -25.73 -30.87
C SER A 233 -43.62 -24.94 -29.58
N VAL A 234 -43.32 -23.64 -29.64
CA VAL A 234 -43.26 -22.80 -28.44
C VAL A 234 -44.68 -22.35 -28.09
N THR A 235 -45.29 -23.00 -27.10
CA THR A 235 -46.60 -22.58 -26.57
C THR A 235 -46.41 -21.54 -25.46
N LEU A 236 -47.41 -20.68 -25.25
CA LEU A 236 -47.41 -19.69 -24.16
C LEU A 236 -47.16 -20.31 -22.78
N GLU A 237 -47.52 -21.59 -22.62
CA GLU A 237 -47.29 -22.38 -21.41
C GLU A 237 -45.80 -22.74 -21.22
N THR A 238 -45.08 -23.10 -22.29
CA THR A 238 -43.62 -23.33 -22.24
C THR A 238 -42.85 -22.07 -21.85
N LEU A 239 -43.24 -20.90 -22.37
CA LEU A 239 -42.63 -19.62 -22.02
C LEU A 239 -42.89 -19.20 -20.57
N LYS A 240 -44.08 -19.52 -20.03
CA LYS A 240 -44.39 -19.26 -18.61
C LYS A 240 -43.52 -20.12 -17.69
N LEU A 241 -43.34 -21.39 -18.03
CA LEU A 241 -42.53 -22.33 -17.27
C LEU A 241 -41.06 -21.90 -17.27
N GLU A 242 -40.52 -21.48 -18.42
CA GLU A 242 -39.16 -20.94 -18.53
C GLU A 242 -38.98 -19.65 -17.72
N ASN A 243 -39.98 -18.76 -17.72
CA ASN A 243 -39.95 -17.52 -16.93
C ASN A 243 -39.98 -17.80 -15.41
N GLU A 244 -40.79 -18.76 -14.96
CA GLU A 244 -40.81 -19.24 -13.58
C GLU A 244 -39.45 -19.85 -13.17
N GLN A 245 -38.83 -20.63 -14.05
CA GLN A 245 -37.49 -21.19 -13.82
C GLN A 245 -36.43 -20.09 -13.71
N LEU A 246 -36.43 -19.12 -14.62
CA LEU A 246 -35.51 -17.98 -14.59
C LEU A 246 -35.67 -17.15 -13.32
N LYS A 247 -36.91 -16.90 -12.87
CA LYS A 247 -37.19 -16.22 -11.60
C LYS A 247 -36.67 -17.01 -10.40
N SER A 248 -36.85 -18.32 -10.41
CA SER A 248 -36.34 -19.21 -9.35
C SER A 248 -34.80 -19.18 -9.30
N SER A 249 -34.14 -19.27 -10.45
CA SER A 249 -32.69 -19.15 -10.56
C SER A 249 -32.18 -17.78 -10.14
N LEU A 250 -32.89 -16.70 -10.49
CA LEU A 250 -32.54 -15.34 -10.06
C LEU A 250 -32.64 -15.20 -8.54
N ASN A 251 -33.75 -15.64 -7.93
CA ASN A 251 -33.93 -15.62 -6.48
C ASN A 251 -32.85 -16.43 -5.75
N LEU A 252 -32.44 -17.58 -6.30
CA LEU A 252 -31.35 -18.38 -5.74
C LEU A 252 -30.00 -17.64 -5.84
N CYS A 253 -29.75 -16.98 -6.96
CA CYS A 253 -28.55 -16.18 -7.18
C CYS A 253 -28.49 -14.99 -6.20
N GLU A 254 -29.60 -14.29 -6.00
CA GLU A 254 -29.71 -13.18 -5.04
C GLU A 254 -29.44 -13.63 -3.61
N ARG A 255 -30.04 -14.75 -3.16
CA ARG A 255 -29.77 -15.31 -1.82
C ARG A 255 -28.31 -15.73 -1.64
N ASN A 256 -27.72 -16.36 -2.66
CA ASN A 256 -26.31 -16.74 -2.61
C ASN A 256 -25.40 -15.51 -2.56
N PHE A 257 -25.78 -14.43 -3.26
CA PHE A 257 -25.08 -13.16 -3.24
C PHE A 257 -25.13 -12.51 -1.85
N GLU A 258 -26.30 -12.43 -1.22
CA GLU A 258 -26.47 -11.93 0.15
C GLU A 258 -25.61 -12.72 1.13
N LYS A 259 -25.69 -14.05 1.10
CA LYS A 259 -24.88 -14.91 1.97
C LYS A 259 -23.37 -14.71 1.76
N THR A 260 -22.94 -14.53 0.51
CA THR A 260 -21.52 -14.29 0.19
C THR A 260 -21.07 -12.93 0.71
N LEU A 261 -21.93 -11.91 0.66
CA LEU A 261 -21.64 -10.60 1.24
C LEU A 261 -21.48 -10.69 2.76
N GLU A 262 -22.39 -11.38 3.45
CA GLU A 262 -22.31 -11.59 4.90
C GLU A 262 -21.00 -12.29 5.29
N THR A 263 -20.66 -13.41 4.63
CA THR A 263 -19.41 -14.13 4.88
C THR A 263 -18.18 -13.26 4.63
N MET A 264 -18.20 -12.42 3.59
CA MET A 264 -17.07 -11.54 3.31
C MET A 264 -16.94 -10.40 4.34
N GLU A 265 -18.05 -9.87 4.87
CA GLU A 265 -18.01 -8.89 5.96
C GLU A 265 -17.39 -9.51 7.22
N GLU A 266 -17.76 -10.75 7.55
CA GLU A 266 -17.16 -11.51 8.65
C GLU A 266 -15.65 -11.72 8.44
N GLU A 267 -15.23 -12.19 7.27
CA GLU A 267 -13.81 -12.39 6.93
C GLU A 267 -13.00 -11.08 7.03
N ILE A 268 -13.56 -9.96 6.58
CA ILE A 268 -12.91 -8.65 6.69
C ILE A 268 -12.76 -8.23 8.15
N ASN A 269 -13.81 -8.40 8.96
CA ASN A 269 -13.77 -8.05 10.38
C ASN A 269 -12.75 -8.92 11.12
N ASN A 270 -12.69 -10.22 10.81
CA ASN A 270 -11.70 -11.14 11.36
C ASN A 270 -10.27 -10.73 10.96
N ALA A 271 -10.04 -10.43 9.68
CA ALA A 271 -8.72 -9.99 9.21
C ALA A 271 -8.27 -8.65 9.83
N ILE A 272 -9.21 -7.73 10.11
CA ILE A 272 -8.92 -6.49 10.84
C ILE A 272 -8.55 -6.82 12.30
N SER A 273 -9.33 -7.69 12.94
CA SER A 273 -9.09 -8.13 14.33
C SER A 273 -7.72 -8.79 14.48
N ASP A 274 -7.36 -9.73 13.59
CA ASP A 274 -6.06 -10.40 13.58
C ASP A 274 -4.91 -9.41 13.42
N ARG A 275 -5.06 -8.42 12.53
CA ARG A 275 -4.03 -7.40 12.34
C ARG A 275 -3.88 -6.47 13.54
N LEU A 276 -4.99 -6.14 14.23
CA LEU A 276 -4.94 -5.39 15.49
C LEU A 276 -4.27 -6.20 16.58
N LYS A 277 -4.56 -7.50 16.67
CA LYS A 277 -3.90 -8.45 17.57
C LYS A 277 -2.39 -8.45 17.35
N ASP A 278 -1.93 -8.64 16.11
CA ASP A 278 -0.51 -8.62 15.77
C ASP A 278 0.16 -7.30 16.16
N PHE A 279 -0.51 -6.17 15.93
CA PHE A 279 0.00 -4.85 16.30
C PHE A 279 0.17 -4.71 17.83
N PHE A 280 -0.83 -5.10 18.62
CA PHE A 280 -0.75 -4.97 20.07
C PHE A 280 0.26 -5.94 20.69
N ILE A 281 0.33 -7.18 20.19
CA ILE A 281 1.35 -8.15 20.61
C ILE A 281 2.74 -7.61 20.29
N ALA A 282 2.94 -7.05 19.09
CA ALA A 282 4.20 -6.42 18.74
C ALA A 282 4.51 -5.23 19.66
N LEU A 283 3.53 -4.35 19.94
CA LEU A 283 3.68 -3.19 20.82
C LEU A 283 4.17 -3.59 22.22
N ASN A 284 3.66 -4.69 22.78
CA ASN A 284 4.08 -5.18 24.09
C ASN A 284 5.17 -6.25 24.05
N SER A 285 5.78 -6.51 22.89
CA SER A 285 6.87 -7.48 22.79
C SER A 285 8.17 -6.97 23.42
N ALA A 286 9.06 -7.91 23.77
CA ALA A 286 10.38 -7.61 24.32
C ALA A 286 11.23 -6.74 23.37
N GLN A 287 11.04 -6.86 22.05
CA GLN A 287 11.75 -6.06 21.03
C GLN A 287 11.49 -4.56 21.20
N TYR A 288 10.24 -4.19 21.52
CA TYR A 288 9.85 -2.80 21.78
C TYR A 288 9.81 -2.49 23.28
N GLY A 289 10.36 -3.40 24.08
CA GLY A 289 10.63 -3.21 25.49
C GLY A 289 9.39 -3.29 26.38
N ASN A 290 8.39 -4.10 26.04
CA ASN A 290 7.18 -4.32 26.86
C ASN A 290 6.49 -3.00 27.23
N PHE A 291 6.11 -2.24 26.20
CA PHE A 291 5.66 -0.86 26.34
C PHE A 291 4.50 -0.70 27.33
N LEU A 292 3.49 -1.58 27.27
CA LEU A 292 2.31 -1.50 28.13
C LEU A 292 2.68 -1.81 29.58
N ASP A 293 3.54 -2.80 29.81
CA ASP A 293 3.99 -3.18 31.15
C ASP A 293 4.85 -2.09 31.82
N LYS A 294 5.62 -1.34 31.03
CA LYS A 294 6.47 -0.26 31.57
C LYS A 294 5.71 1.01 31.95
N MET A 295 4.57 1.29 31.34
CA MET A 295 3.85 2.55 31.59
C MET A 295 3.43 2.74 33.07
N PRO A 296 2.81 1.75 33.74
CA PRO A 296 2.53 1.83 35.17
C PRO A 296 3.79 2.00 36.03
N LEU A 297 4.86 1.26 35.71
CA LEU A 297 6.14 1.33 36.43
C LEU A 297 6.79 2.72 36.34
N ILE A 298 6.75 3.33 35.15
CA ILE A 298 7.22 4.70 34.93
C ILE A 298 6.36 5.69 35.73
N GLU A 299 5.03 5.52 35.73
CA GLU A 299 4.14 6.39 36.51
C GLU A 299 4.44 6.31 38.02
N GLU A 300 4.65 5.11 38.56
CA GLU A 300 5.00 4.89 39.97
C GLU A 300 6.36 5.48 40.32
N THR A 301 7.38 5.23 39.49
CA THR A 301 8.73 5.79 39.67
C THR A 301 8.69 7.32 39.70
N LEU A 302 7.98 7.94 38.75
CA LEU A 302 7.84 9.41 38.69
C LEU A 302 7.02 9.97 39.86
N LYS A 303 6.00 9.24 40.36
CA LYS A 303 5.27 9.60 41.59
C LYS A 303 6.20 9.58 42.80
N ASN A 304 7.08 8.59 42.92
CA ASN A 304 8.03 8.46 44.02
C ASN A 304 9.10 9.56 43.98
N ILE A 305 9.64 9.88 42.81
CA ILE A 305 10.54 11.03 42.60
C ILE A 305 9.87 12.34 43.05
N ARG A 306 8.58 12.51 42.77
CA ARG A 306 7.82 13.70 43.20
C ARG A 306 7.60 13.77 44.72
N LYS A 307 7.51 12.64 45.41
CA LYS A 307 7.30 12.57 46.86
C LYS A 307 8.59 12.79 47.65
N ASN A 308 9.76 12.49 47.08
CA ASN A 308 11.04 12.73 47.73
C ASN A 308 11.29 14.24 47.88
N LYS A 309 11.29 14.72 49.13
CA LYS A 309 11.35 16.15 49.48
C LYS A 309 12.74 16.78 49.33
N GLU A 310 13.77 15.98 49.09
CA GLU A 310 15.17 16.46 49.07
C GLU A 310 15.53 17.22 47.80
N GLN A 311 14.79 17.04 46.70
CA GLN A 311 14.93 17.83 45.47
C GLN A 311 13.56 18.06 44.83
N LYS A 312 13.19 19.31 44.57
CA LYS A 312 12.00 19.62 43.76
C LYS A 312 12.17 19.00 42.37
N PRO A 313 11.23 18.17 41.89
CA PRO A 313 11.32 17.61 40.55
C PRO A 313 11.41 18.71 39.51
N SER A 314 12.27 18.55 38.51
CA SER A 314 12.36 19.50 37.39
C SER A 314 11.02 19.64 36.67
N GLN A 315 10.82 20.75 35.97
CA GLN A 315 9.63 20.92 35.13
C GLN A 315 9.50 19.81 34.07
N ASP A 316 10.62 19.28 33.59
CA ASP A 316 10.65 18.20 32.60
C ASP A 316 10.11 16.88 33.17
N ILE A 317 10.46 16.52 34.41
CA ILE A 317 9.93 15.33 35.09
C ILE A 317 8.39 15.43 35.24
N ASN A 318 7.89 16.63 35.57
CA ASN A 318 6.45 16.85 35.67
C ASN A 318 5.74 16.73 34.30
N ARG A 319 6.35 17.24 33.23
CA ARG A 319 5.82 17.10 31.86
C ARG A 319 5.77 15.63 31.44
N ILE A 320 6.83 14.87 31.70
CA ILE A 320 6.88 13.43 31.41
C ILE A 320 5.79 12.69 32.18
N LEU A 321 5.61 12.97 33.48
CA LEU A 321 4.55 12.34 34.27
C LEU A 321 3.15 12.63 33.71
N ILE A 322 2.89 13.86 33.27
CA ILE A 322 1.62 14.23 32.63
C ILE A 322 1.45 13.45 31.32
N SER A 323 2.48 13.37 30.48
CA SER A 323 2.45 12.60 29.23
C SER A 323 2.18 11.11 29.47
N VAL A 324 2.85 10.49 30.45
CA VAL A 324 2.64 9.09 30.83
C VAL A 324 1.20 8.87 31.30
N LYS A 325 0.67 9.75 32.15
CA LYS A 325 -0.73 9.68 32.59
C LYS A 325 -1.72 9.82 31.44
N ASN A 326 -1.45 10.72 30.50
CA ASN A 326 -2.30 10.90 29.32
C ASN A 326 -2.26 9.68 28.40
N ILE A 327 -1.10 9.02 28.25
CA ILE A 327 -0.97 7.78 27.50
C ILE A 327 -1.74 6.66 28.20
N ILE A 328 -1.56 6.47 29.51
CA ILE A 328 -2.31 5.46 30.30
C ILE A 328 -3.81 5.70 30.18
N LYS A 329 -4.24 6.96 30.29
CA LYS A 329 -5.65 7.33 30.12
C LYS A 329 -6.15 7.02 28.70
N PHE A 330 -5.37 7.38 27.67
CA PHE A 330 -5.71 7.07 26.30
C PHE A 330 -5.86 5.56 26.07
N LEU A 331 -4.93 4.74 26.58
CA LEU A 331 -5.02 3.28 26.48
C LEU A 331 -6.34 2.75 27.09
N LYS A 332 -6.71 3.24 28.28
CA LYS A 332 -7.98 2.91 28.92
C LYS A 332 -9.20 3.37 28.12
N ASP A 333 -9.16 4.60 27.61
CA ASP A 333 -10.24 5.18 26.78
C ASP A 333 -10.40 4.42 25.45
N GLN A 334 -9.35 3.75 24.97
CA GLN A 334 -9.37 2.84 23.82
C GLN A 334 -9.70 1.39 24.21
N GLY A 335 -10.10 1.09 25.46
CA GLY A 335 -10.47 -0.28 25.85
C GLY A 335 -9.29 -1.24 26.06
N ILE A 336 -8.05 -0.74 26.12
CA ILE A 336 -6.86 -1.52 26.46
C ILE A 336 -6.72 -1.49 27.99
N THR A 337 -7.01 -2.62 28.63
CA THR A 337 -7.08 -2.73 30.09
C THR A 337 -6.16 -3.82 30.61
N PRO A 338 -5.58 -3.63 31.81
CA PRO A 338 -4.80 -4.67 32.46
C PRO A 338 -5.69 -5.87 32.84
N ILE A 339 -5.14 -7.08 32.79
CA ILE A 339 -5.86 -8.31 33.18
C ILE A 339 -5.84 -8.47 34.70
N ARG A 340 -4.68 -8.23 35.34
CA ARG A 340 -4.49 -8.21 36.79
C ARG A 340 -3.89 -6.88 37.25
N GLU A 341 -4.05 -6.55 38.53
CA GLU A 341 -3.46 -5.33 39.08
C GLU A 341 -1.98 -5.56 39.41
N ILE A 342 -1.10 -4.65 38.98
CA ILE A 342 0.34 -4.77 39.24
C ILE A 342 0.62 -4.65 40.75
N ASN A 343 1.58 -5.44 41.24
CA ASN A 343 1.95 -5.54 42.65
C ASN A 343 0.87 -6.11 43.58
N SER A 344 -0.26 -6.62 43.08
CA SER A 344 -1.21 -7.34 43.92
C SER A 344 -0.58 -8.65 44.41
N ILE A 345 -0.76 -8.94 45.70
CA ILE A 345 -0.31 -10.18 46.34
C ILE A 345 -1.55 -11.02 46.68
N PHE A 346 -1.51 -12.31 46.39
CA PHE A 346 -2.58 -13.25 46.71
C PHE A 346 -2.01 -14.65 46.98
N GLU A 347 -2.75 -15.46 47.73
CA GLU A 347 -2.49 -16.91 47.82
C GLU A 347 -3.22 -17.58 46.67
N GLY A 348 -2.53 -18.42 45.90
CA GLY A 348 -3.11 -19.14 44.76
C GLY A 348 -2.56 -20.55 44.60
N ASP A 349 -3.37 -21.42 44.00
CA ASP A 349 -3.00 -22.77 43.60
C ASP A 349 -2.61 -22.84 42.10
N VAL A 350 -2.47 -24.07 41.57
CA VAL A 350 -2.13 -24.30 40.16
C VAL A 350 -3.20 -23.79 39.21
N ASP A 351 -4.48 -23.93 39.58
CA ASP A 351 -5.60 -23.55 38.72
C ASP A 351 -5.70 -22.01 38.61
N ASP A 352 -5.36 -21.30 39.69
CA ASP A 352 -5.34 -19.83 39.71
C ASP A 352 -4.30 -19.19 38.77
N ILE A 353 -3.26 -19.94 38.38
CA ILE A 353 -2.14 -19.45 37.55
C ILE A 353 -2.09 -20.06 36.15
N ASP A 354 -3.02 -20.94 35.77
CA ASP A 354 -3.02 -21.67 34.49
C ASP A 354 -2.95 -20.74 33.26
N GLU A 355 -3.55 -19.55 33.37
CA GLU A 355 -3.52 -18.51 32.33
C GLU A 355 -2.43 -17.43 32.54
N MET A 356 -1.40 -17.71 33.36
CA MET A 356 -0.33 -16.77 33.72
C MET A 356 1.07 -17.32 33.48
N ASP A 357 2.03 -16.41 33.25
CA ASP A 357 3.46 -16.74 33.20
C ASP A 357 4.01 -16.80 34.64
N TYR A 358 4.04 -18.01 35.21
CA TYR A 358 4.52 -18.25 36.56
C TYR A 358 6.04 -18.41 36.64
N VAL A 359 6.66 -17.73 37.60
CA VAL A 359 8.08 -17.84 37.92
C VAL A 359 8.25 -18.14 39.41
N GLY A 360 8.59 -19.40 39.71
CA GLY A 360 8.80 -19.89 41.07
C GLY A 360 9.06 -21.39 41.08
N GLU A 361 8.95 -22.01 42.26
CA GLU A 361 9.12 -23.46 42.40
C GLU A 361 7.86 -24.22 41.95
N GLU A 362 8.00 -25.44 41.43
CA GLU A 362 6.85 -26.26 40.98
C GLU A 362 5.85 -26.49 42.11
N PHE A 363 4.56 -26.56 41.76
CA PHE A 363 3.51 -26.91 42.70
C PHE A 363 3.49 -28.41 42.96
N ILE A 364 3.46 -28.81 44.23
CA ILE A 364 3.43 -30.20 44.68
C ILE A 364 2.07 -30.50 45.32
N GLY A 365 1.21 -31.23 44.61
CA GLY A 365 -0.13 -31.59 45.09
C GLY A 365 -1.06 -30.37 45.15
N ASP A 366 -1.87 -30.28 46.21
CA ASP A 366 -2.84 -29.21 46.43
C ASP A 366 -2.25 -28.04 47.26
N GLU A 367 -0.96 -27.75 47.07
CA GLU A 367 -0.31 -26.65 47.80
C GLU A 367 -0.71 -25.28 47.26
N THR A 368 -0.75 -24.29 48.14
CA THR A 368 -0.98 -22.88 47.80
C THR A 368 0.29 -22.10 48.06
N LYS A 369 0.60 -21.15 47.18
CA LYS A 369 1.80 -20.30 47.28
C LYS A 369 1.42 -18.85 47.37
N LEU A 370 2.26 -18.05 48.03
CA LEU A 370 2.12 -16.61 48.08
C LEU A 370 2.70 -16.01 46.80
N LEU A 371 1.85 -15.35 46.01
CA LEU A 371 2.15 -14.93 44.65
C LEU A 371 2.00 -13.42 44.50
N LYS A 372 2.86 -12.82 43.67
CA LYS A 372 2.83 -11.39 43.34
C LYS A 372 2.77 -11.17 41.83
N ILE A 373 1.83 -10.33 41.40
CA ILE A 373 1.75 -9.89 40.00
C ILE A 373 2.89 -8.90 39.72
N VAL A 374 3.82 -9.31 38.87
CA VAL A 374 4.97 -8.50 38.42
C VAL A 374 4.73 -7.84 37.07
N ALA A 375 3.91 -8.44 36.21
CA ALA A 375 3.37 -7.80 35.02
C ALA A 375 1.85 -8.03 34.95
N PRO A 376 1.04 -6.97 34.75
CA PRO A 376 -0.40 -7.07 34.84
C PRO A 376 -1.04 -7.90 33.71
N GLY A 377 -0.34 -8.10 32.59
CA GLY A 377 -0.95 -8.57 31.35
C GLY A 377 -1.95 -7.55 30.80
N TYR A 378 -2.23 -7.60 29.50
CA TYR A 378 -3.15 -6.66 28.86
C TYR A 378 -4.12 -7.36 27.92
N ARG A 379 -5.35 -6.84 27.86
CA ARG A 379 -6.35 -7.24 26.88
C ARG A 379 -6.96 -6.02 26.20
N TYR A 380 -7.40 -6.23 24.96
CA TYR A 380 -8.24 -5.30 24.20
C TYR A 380 -9.47 -6.08 23.76
N GLU A 381 -10.64 -5.75 24.31
CA GLU A 381 -11.87 -6.54 24.10
C GLU A 381 -11.60 -8.04 24.40
N ASP A 382 -11.79 -8.93 23.42
CA ASP A 382 -11.54 -10.38 23.55
C ASP A 382 -10.12 -10.80 23.18
N ILE A 383 -9.25 -9.85 22.84
CA ILE A 383 -7.87 -10.11 22.41
C ILE A 383 -6.93 -10.01 23.62
N ILE A 384 -6.28 -11.13 23.97
CA ILE A 384 -5.16 -11.15 24.92
C ILE A 384 -3.92 -10.61 24.21
N ILE A 385 -3.40 -9.49 24.70
CA ILE A 385 -2.20 -8.82 24.18
C ILE A 385 -0.95 -9.41 24.85
N SER A 386 -1.02 -9.62 26.16
CA SER A 386 0.00 -10.29 26.96
C SER A 386 -0.66 -10.95 28.17
N ILE A 387 -0.20 -12.16 28.50
CA ILE A 387 -0.62 -12.84 29.72
C ILE A 387 0.03 -12.17 30.95
N PRO A 388 -0.62 -12.18 32.12
CA PRO A 388 -0.02 -11.69 33.35
C PRO A 388 1.23 -12.51 33.70
N LYS A 389 2.21 -11.85 34.33
CA LYS A 389 3.36 -12.52 34.91
C LYS A 389 3.26 -12.48 36.43
N VAL A 390 3.45 -13.64 37.04
CA VAL A 390 3.31 -13.85 38.48
C VAL A 390 4.57 -14.50 39.04
N GLU A 391 5.07 -13.97 40.16
CA GLU A 391 6.29 -14.43 40.82
C GLU A 391 5.98 -14.87 42.26
N GLU A 392 6.61 -15.96 42.70
CA GLU A 392 6.53 -16.43 44.08
C GLU A 392 7.23 -15.44 45.02
N VAL A 393 6.58 -15.09 46.13
CA VAL A 393 7.14 -14.22 47.17
C VAL A 393 7.88 -15.09 48.17
N LYS A 394 9.21 -15.05 48.15
CA LYS A 394 10.04 -15.65 49.20
C LYS A 394 10.03 -14.74 50.44
N GLU A 395 9.64 -15.28 51.59
CA GLU A 395 9.74 -14.59 52.90
C GLU A 395 11.18 -14.19 53.24
#